data_AF-A0A316PH35-F1
#
_entry.id   AF-A0A316PH35-F1
#
_cell.length_a   1.000
_cell.length_b   1.000
_cell.length_c   1.000
_cell.angle_alpha   90.00
_cell.angle_beta   90.00
_cell.angle_gamma   90.00
#
_symmetry.space_group_name_H-M   'P 1'
#
loop_
_entity.id
_entity.type
_entity.pdbx_description
1 polymer ?
#
loop_
_entity_poly.entity_id
_entity_poly.type
_entity_poly.pdbx_seq_one_letter_code
_entity_poly.pdbx_strand_id
1 'polypeptide(L)'
;MAKEIKREVVKASETKAEAEKAPKKKKVDTETGEKEVVQAKPTGNAVLKRVFAVVFWLLAIAAEVAAIMLLNGYLYIPYDLKTLLIIAIALDLIFVIIGSQFWKKANHINPPSEKNKVWFFLCSQMGLIVAVIAFCPLIVLLLKNKDKLDKKTKVIVTVIAAVALLVAGACSIDYDPVSQESLAEAKSEVSELTDDGTVYWTRYGRSYHCDINCHTLARSSTLYEGTIEEAFAARRNDPCDYCAGGREAKLAERNAGEAAESTATDEPAAETAE
;
A
#
# COMPACT_ATOMS: atom_id res chain seq x y z
N MET A 1 -66.48 -9.65 -1.05
CA MET A 1 -65.47 -9.90 -0.01
C MET A 1 -64.12 -9.48 -0.56
N ALA A 2 -63.65 -8.28 -0.22
CA ALA A 2 -62.34 -7.79 -0.66
C ALA A 2 -61.29 -8.26 0.35
N LYS A 3 -60.28 -9.01 -0.12
CA LYS A 3 -59.18 -9.52 0.70
C LYS A 3 -58.19 -8.38 0.92
N GLU A 4 -58.04 -7.91 2.16
CA GLU A 4 -57.07 -6.87 2.49
C GLU A 4 -55.64 -7.35 2.16
N ILE A 5 -54.96 -6.60 1.29
CA ILE A 5 -53.54 -6.80 1.01
C ILE A 5 -52.76 -6.06 2.09
N LYS A 6 -52.34 -6.79 3.12
CA LYS A 6 -51.43 -6.28 4.15
C LYS A 6 -50.06 -6.04 3.51
N ARG A 7 -49.76 -4.79 3.17
CA ARG A 7 -48.43 -4.37 2.73
C ARG A 7 -47.54 -4.23 3.96
N GLU A 8 -46.63 -5.17 4.14
CA GLU A 8 -45.61 -5.09 5.17
C GLU A 8 -44.56 -4.06 4.74
N VAL A 9 -44.45 -2.95 5.48
CA VAL A 9 -43.40 -1.96 5.26
C VAL A 9 -42.13 -2.53 5.88
N VAL A 10 -41.35 -3.26 5.06
CA VAL A 10 -40.02 -3.69 5.44
C VAL A 10 -39.14 -2.43 5.60
N LYS A 11 -38.57 -2.27 6.78
CA LYS A 11 -37.77 -1.11 7.17
C LYS A 11 -36.50 -1.09 6.31
N ALA A 12 -36.25 0.02 5.61
CA ALA A 12 -35.07 0.26 4.76
C ALA A 12 -33.70 0.10 5.48
N SER A 13 -33.69 -0.17 6.79
CA SER A 13 -32.50 -0.47 7.57
C SER A 13 -31.95 -1.87 7.35
N GLU A 14 -32.79 -2.85 7.00
CA GLU A 14 -32.35 -4.25 6.83
C GLU A 14 -31.74 -4.49 5.44
N THR A 15 -32.24 -3.80 4.41
CA THR A 15 -31.67 -3.83 3.05
C THR A 15 -30.31 -3.14 2.95
N LYS A 16 -29.97 -2.27 3.91
CA LYS A 16 -28.68 -1.56 3.94
C LYS A 16 -27.56 -2.38 4.59
N ALA A 17 -27.89 -3.42 5.36
CA ALA A 17 -26.89 -4.26 6.02
C ALA A 17 -26.29 -5.34 5.10
N GLU A 18 -27.00 -5.72 4.02
CA GLU A 18 -26.57 -6.78 3.10
C GLU A 18 -25.92 -6.25 1.80
N ALA A 19 -25.96 -4.93 1.56
CA ALA A 19 -25.35 -4.31 0.38
C ALA A 19 -23.85 -3.96 0.55
N GLU A 20 -23.26 -4.22 1.71
CA GLU A 20 -21.82 -4.07 1.93
C GLU A 20 -21.15 -5.46 1.90
N LYS A 21 -20.28 -5.69 0.90
CA LYS A 21 -19.25 -6.75 0.80
C LYS A 21 -19.50 -7.99 -0.07
N ALA A 22 -20.02 -7.82 -1.28
CA ALA A 22 -19.50 -8.62 -2.40
C ALA A 22 -18.87 -7.66 -3.41
N PRO A 23 -17.57 -7.79 -3.75
CA PRO A 23 -17.03 -7.02 -4.87
C PRO A 23 -17.85 -7.40 -6.10
N LYS A 24 -18.33 -6.40 -6.85
CA LYS A 24 -19.05 -6.65 -8.10
C LYS A 24 -18.07 -7.34 -9.05
N LYS A 25 -18.35 -8.61 -9.33
CA LYS A 25 -17.60 -9.45 -10.25
C LYS A 25 -18.35 -9.46 -11.56
N LYS A 26 -17.69 -9.06 -12.64
CA LYS A 26 -18.23 -9.16 -13.99
C LYS A 26 -17.29 -10.01 -14.84
N LYS A 27 -17.85 -10.84 -15.71
CA LYS A 27 -17.10 -11.52 -16.75
C LYS A 27 -17.06 -10.60 -17.96
N VAL A 28 -15.87 -10.37 -18.49
CA VAL A 28 -15.65 -9.54 -19.67
C VAL A 28 -14.91 -10.38 -20.69
N ASP A 29 -15.50 -10.53 -21.88
CA ASP A 29 -14.84 -11.13 -23.02
C ASP A 29 -13.82 -10.12 -23.58
N THR A 30 -12.55 -10.49 -23.53
CA THR A 30 -11.44 -9.72 -24.11
C THR A 30 -10.90 -10.44 -25.33
N GLU A 31 -10.10 -9.75 -26.16
CA GLU A 31 -9.44 -10.33 -27.33
C GLU A 31 -8.58 -11.57 -26.98
N THR A 32 -8.10 -11.61 -25.72
CA THR A 32 -7.28 -12.68 -25.17
C THR A 32 -8.07 -13.77 -24.44
N GLY A 33 -9.41 -13.68 -24.39
CA GLY A 33 -10.30 -14.64 -23.71
C GLY A 33 -11.20 -14.01 -22.63
N GLU A 34 -12.03 -14.84 -21.99
CA GLU A 34 -12.91 -14.43 -20.88
C GLU A 34 -12.09 -14.10 -19.62
N LYS A 35 -12.26 -12.89 -19.08
CA LYS A 35 -11.60 -12.43 -17.84
C LYS A 35 -12.64 -12.09 -16.76
N GLU A 36 -12.35 -12.45 -15.51
CA GLU A 36 -13.11 -12.01 -14.34
C GLU A 36 -12.57 -10.65 -13.86
N VAL A 37 -13.38 -9.61 -13.97
CA VAL A 37 -13.05 -8.27 -13.49
C VAL A 37 -13.74 -8.01 -12.15
N VAL A 38 -12.93 -7.64 -11.17
CA VAL A 38 -13.33 -7.43 -9.77
C VAL A 38 -13.22 -5.95 -9.45
N GLN A 39 -14.33 -5.31 -9.11
CA GLN A 39 -14.29 -3.91 -8.67
C GLN A 39 -13.44 -3.77 -7.40
N ALA A 40 -12.52 -2.82 -7.41
CA ALA A 40 -11.67 -2.51 -6.28
C ALA A 40 -12.50 -2.10 -5.06
N LYS A 41 -11.98 -2.41 -3.88
CA LYS A 41 -12.59 -1.95 -2.63
C LYS A 41 -12.20 -0.48 -2.43
N PRO A 42 -13.15 0.40 -2.06
CA PRO A 42 -12.85 1.81 -1.82
C PRO A 42 -11.71 1.98 -0.80
N THR A 43 -10.90 3.00 -1.02
CA THR A 43 -9.75 3.32 -0.16
C THR A 43 -10.19 3.53 1.29
N GLY A 44 -9.61 2.76 2.23
CA GLY A 44 -9.92 2.90 3.66
C GLY A 44 -9.38 4.21 4.27
N ASN A 45 -9.79 4.54 5.50
CA ASN A 45 -9.36 5.78 6.16
C ASN A 45 -7.85 5.77 6.52
N ALA A 46 -7.07 6.65 5.89
CA ALA A 46 -5.63 6.80 6.13
C ALA A 46 -5.30 7.28 7.56
N VAL A 47 -6.07 8.25 8.08
CA VAL A 47 -5.87 8.79 9.43
C VAL A 47 -6.06 7.70 10.47
N LEU A 48 -7.11 6.89 10.34
CA LEU A 48 -7.37 5.78 11.23
C LEU A 48 -6.21 4.77 11.24
N LYS A 49 -5.66 4.43 10.06
CA LYS A 49 -4.49 3.54 9.96
C LYS A 49 -3.24 4.13 10.61
N ARG A 50 -3.02 5.45 10.49
CA ARG A 50 -1.92 6.14 11.19
C ARG A 50 -2.11 6.09 12.70
N VAL A 51 -3.32 6.31 13.21
CA VAL A 51 -3.61 6.21 14.64
C VAL A 51 -3.32 4.79 15.14
N PHE A 52 -3.80 3.75 14.45
CA PHE A 52 -3.47 2.37 14.81
C PHE A 52 -1.96 2.12 14.81
N ALA A 53 -1.24 2.60 13.79
CA ALA A 53 0.22 2.48 13.74
C ALA A 53 0.90 3.10 14.95
N VAL A 54 0.53 4.34 15.30
CA VAL A 54 1.08 5.05 16.47
C VAL A 54 0.75 4.32 17.77
N VAL A 55 -0.47 3.80 17.93
CA VAL A 55 -0.85 3.01 19.12
C VAL A 55 0.03 1.78 19.26
N PHE A 56 0.25 1.03 18.18
CA PHE A 56 1.14 -0.14 18.21
C PHE A 56 2.58 0.25 18.53
N TRP A 57 3.08 1.36 18.01
CA TRP A 57 4.41 1.85 18.36
C TRP A 57 4.54 2.29 19.82
N LEU A 58 3.51 2.91 20.39
CA LEU A 58 3.50 3.23 21.82
C LEU A 58 3.48 1.97 22.70
N LEU A 59 2.75 0.93 22.28
CA LEU A 59 2.78 -0.39 22.95
C LEU A 59 4.16 -1.04 22.85
N ALA A 60 4.84 -0.89 21.72
CA ALA A 60 6.19 -1.38 21.48
C ALA A 60 7.20 -0.70 22.44
N ILE A 61 7.19 0.63 22.50
CA ILE A 61 8.00 1.42 23.44
C ILE A 61 7.65 1.07 24.90
N ALA A 62 6.38 0.86 25.23
CA ALA A 62 5.99 0.43 26.57
C ALA A 62 6.54 -0.97 26.92
N ALA A 63 6.58 -1.90 25.95
CA ALA A 63 7.22 -3.21 26.13
C ALA A 63 8.73 -3.09 26.32
N GLU A 64 9.40 -2.18 25.60
CA GLU A 64 10.82 -1.87 25.81
C GLU A 64 11.07 -1.31 27.22
N VAL A 65 10.28 -0.33 27.65
CA VAL A 65 10.37 0.25 29.00
C VAL A 65 10.15 -0.81 30.06
N ALA A 66 9.17 -1.71 29.89
CA ALA A 66 8.93 -2.82 30.79
C ALA A 66 10.13 -3.79 30.83
N ALA A 67 10.78 -4.08 29.69
CA ALA A 67 12.00 -4.88 29.62
C ALA A 67 13.16 -4.23 30.40
N ILE A 68 13.31 -2.91 30.29
CA ILE A 68 14.31 -2.15 31.04
C ILE A 68 14.00 -2.16 32.56
N MET A 69 12.73 -2.02 32.94
CA MET A 69 12.30 -2.08 34.34
C MET A 69 12.51 -3.48 34.94
N LEU A 70 12.26 -4.53 34.17
CA LEU A 70 12.56 -5.93 34.52
C LEU A 70 14.07 -6.12 34.74
N LEU A 71 14.90 -5.65 33.80
CA LEU A 71 16.35 -5.76 33.91
C LEU A 71 16.88 -4.97 35.12
N ASN A 72 16.24 -3.85 35.46
CA ASN A 72 16.63 -3.02 36.59
C ASN A 72 16.09 -3.50 37.94
N GLY A 73 15.23 -4.51 37.96
CA GLY A 73 14.61 -5.02 39.19
C GLY A 73 13.51 -4.12 39.76
N TYR A 74 13.07 -3.10 39.01
CA TYR A 74 11.93 -2.27 39.41
C TYR A 74 10.60 -3.01 39.20
N LEU A 75 10.54 -3.85 38.17
CA LEU A 75 9.41 -4.72 37.88
C LEU A 75 9.81 -6.17 38.16
N TYR A 76 9.16 -6.80 39.13
CA TYR A 76 9.40 -8.21 39.47
C TYR A 76 8.19 -9.05 39.10
N ILE A 77 8.41 -10.06 38.26
CA ILE A 77 7.42 -11.07 37.88
C ILE A 77 8.02 -12.41 38.31
N PRO A 78 7.26 -13.33 38.95
CA PRO A 78 7.77 -14.61 39.45
C PRO A 78 8.03 -15.60 38.30
N TYR A 79 8.94 -15.26 37.40
CA TYR A 79 9.35 -16.02 36.24
C TYR A 79 10.82 -15.74 35.94
N ASP A 80 11.43 -16.60 35.12
CA ASP A 80 12.85 -16.46 34.77
C ASP A 80 13.10 -15.19 33.93
N LEU A 81 14.00 -14.32 34.40
CA LEU A 81 14.26 -13.00 33.82
C LEU A 81 14.63 -13.09 32.33
N LYS A 82 15.46 -14.07 31.95
CA LYS A 82 15.88 -14.26 30.55
C LYS A 82 14.69 -14.55 29.64
N THR A 83 13.75 -15.35 30.13
CA THR A 83 12.53 -15.71 29.40
C THR A 83 11.64 -14.49 29.23
N LEU A 84 11.49 -13.68 30.29
CA LEU A 84 10.71 -12.44 30.23
C LEU A 84 11.31 -11.42 29.24
N LEU A 85 12.64 -11.28 29.20
CA LEU A 85 13.31 -10.40 28.23
C LEU A 85 13.09 -10.86 26.79
N ILE A 86 13.22 -12.17 26.53
CA ILE A 86 12.97 -12.73 25.19
C ILE A 86 11.51 -12.51 24.77
N ILE A 87 10.56 -12.72 25.69
CA ILE A 87 9.14 -12.45 25.43
C ILE A 87 8.92 -10.97 25.14
N ALA A 88 9.51 -10.06 25.92
CA ALA A 88 9.37 -8.62 25.70
C ALA A 88 9.93 -8.20 24.33
N ILE A 89 11.12 -8.68 23.95
CA ILE A 89 11.72 -8.44 22.62
C ILE A 89 10.82 -8.98 21.50
N ALA A 90 10.24 -10.18 21.68
CA ALA A 90 9.35 -10.78 20.69
C ALA A 90 8.05 -9.98 20.52
N LEU A 91 7.45 -9.52 21.62
CA LEU A 91 6.25 -8.67 21.59
C LEU A 91 6.52 -7.32 20.94
N ASP A 92 7.64 -6.70 21.30
CA ASP A 92 8.10 -5.43 20.71
C ASP A 92 8.27 -5.58 19.19
N LEU A 93 8.93 -6.64 18.73
CA LEU A 93 9.11 -6.95 17.30
C LEU A 93 7.78 -7.05 16.56
N ILE A 94 6.81 -7.75 17.14
CA ILE A 94 5.47 -7.90 16.55
C ILE A 94 4.78 -6.54 16.44
N PHE A 95 4.78 -5.74 17.50
CA PHE A 95 4.10 -4.45 17.52
C PHE A 95 4.75 -3.43 16.57
N VAL A 96 6.09 -3.35 16.53
CA VAL A 96 6.80 -2.49 15.58
C VAL A 96 6.45 -2.86 14.14
N ILE A 97 6.49 -4.15 13.78
CA ILE A 97 6.17 -4.59 12.41
C ILE A 97 4.72 -4.27 12.07
N ILE A 98 3.76 -4.60 12.94
CA ILE A 98 2.34 -4.32 12.69
C ILE A 98 2.12 -2.81 12.50
N GLY A 99 2.69 -1.99 13.38
CA GLY A 99 2.61 -0.53 13.28
C GLY A 99 3.19 -0.02 11.95
N SER A 100 4.37 -0.49 11.56
CA SER A 100 5.00 -0.15 10.28
C SER A 100 4.15 -0.53 9.08
N GLN A 101 3.50 -1.70 9.09
CA GLN A 101 2.64 -2.13 7.99
C GLN A 101 1.37 -1.27 7.86
N PHE A 102 0.79 -0.83 8.97
CA PHE A 102 -0.33 0.12 8.96
C PHE A 102 0.09 1.49 8.46
N TRP A 103 1.27 1.97 8.88
CA TRP A 103 1.81 3.26 8.44
C TRP A 103 2.06 3.29 6.92
N LYS A 104 2.73 2.27 6.36
CA LYS A 104 2.93 2.15 4.91
C LYS A 104 1.62 2.14 4.13
N LYS A 105 0.64 1.36 4.61
CA LYS A 105 -0.71 1.33 4.00
C LYS A 105 -1.44 2.67 4.09
N ALA A 106 -1.16 3.48 5.12
CA ALA A 106 -1.74 4.81 5.22
C ALA A 106 -1.09 5.79 4.25
N ASN A 107 0.24 5.71 4.07
CA ASN A 107 0.98 6.53 3.12
C ASN A 107 0.58 6.26 1.67
N HIS A 108 0.25 5.02 1.31
CA HIS A 108 -0.25 4.73 -0.05
C HIS A 108 -1.67 5.27 -0.32
N ILE A 109 -2.43 5.61 0.73
CA ILE A 109 -3.77 6.20 0.58
C ILE A 109 -3.71 7.72 0.63
N ASN A 110 -2.88 8.27 1.50
CA ASN A 110 -2.65 9.71 1.59
C ASN A 110 -1.14 9.95 1.65
N PRO A 111 -0.47 9.98 0.49
CA PRO A 111 0.97 10.11 0.43
C PRO A 111 1.46 11.46 0.98
N PRO A 112 2.68 11.53 1.52
CA PRO A 112 3.31 12.79 1.86
C PRO A 112 3.79 13.54 0.60
N SER A 113 3.90 14.86 0.68
CA SER A 113 4.43 15.69 -0.41
C SER A 113 5.97 15.63 -0.45
N GLU A 114 6.53 15.55 -1.66
CA GLU A 114 7.98 15.54 -1.93
C GLU A 114 8.64 16.92 -1.89
N LYS A 115 7.87 18.01 -1.76
CA LYS A 115 8.39 19.39 -1.66
C LYS A 115 9.54 19.54 -0.67
N ASN A 116 9.46 18.82 0.44
CA ASN A 116 10.51 18.74 1.45
C ASN A 116 11.05 17.31 1.54
N LYS A 117 12.17 17.03 0.88
CA LYS A 117 12.79 15.68 0.86
C LYS A 117 13.02 15.08 2.25
N VAL A 118 13.44 15.90 3.22
CA VAL A 118 13.63 15.45 4.62
C VAL A 118 12.31 15.03 5.25
N TRP A 119 11.26 15.84 5.08
CA TRP A 119 9.94 15.54 5.62
C TRP A 119 9.33 14.31 4.94
N PHE A 120 9.45 14.21 3.62
CA PHE A 120 9.06 13.04 2.84
C PHE A 120 9.76 11.78 3.34
N PHE A 121 11.09 11.83 3.55
CA PHE A 121 11.85 10.69 4.06
C PHE A 121 11.40 10.29 5.47
N LEU A 122 11.24 11.24 6.40
CA LEU A 122 10.76 10.95 7.75
C LEU A 122 9.38 10.31 7.71
N CYS A 123 8.42 10.92 7.00
CA CYS A 123 7.06 10.39 6.90
C CYS A 123 6.99 9.04 6.19
N SER A 124 7.82 8.78 5.19
CA SER A 124 7.83 7.50 4.46
C SER A 124 8.54 6.40 5.24
N GLN A 125 9.60 6.72 6.00
CA GLN A 125 10.42 5.76 6.74
C GLN A 125 10.17 5.75 8.26
N MET A 126 9.04 6.30 8.74
CA MET A 126 8.71 6.32 10.17
C MET A 126 8.83 4.94 10.83
N GLY A 127 8.42 3.88 10.14
CA GLY A 127 8.53 2.53 10.66
C GLY A 127 9.97 2.12 11.00
N LEU A 128 10.93 2.46 10.14
CA LEU A 128 12.35 2.19 10.38
C LEU A 128 12.88 3.00 11.57
N ILE A 129 12.51 4.29 11.62
CA ILE A 129 12.94 5.20 12.70
C ILE A 129 12.44 4.66 14.05
N VAL A 130 11.17 4.28 14.12
CA VAL A 130 10.60 3.72 15.35
C VAL A 130 11.21 2.37 15.72
N ALA A 131 11.50 1.51 14.74
CA ALA A 131 12.21 0.25 15.01
C ALA A 131 13.58 0.49 15.67
N VAL A 132 14.34 1.48 15.20
CA VAL A 132 15.61 1.85 15.84
C VAL A 132 15.38 2.37 17.26
N ILE A 133 14.38 3.24 17.45
CA ILE A 133 14.07 3.80 18.77
C ILE A 133 13.63 2.71 19.77
N ALA A 134 12.87 1.70 19.34
CA ALA A 134 12.32 0.66 20.20
C ALA A 134 13.35 -0.42 20.61
N PHE A 135 14.39 -0.67 19.81
CA PHE A 135 15.38 -1.71 20.11
C PHE A 135 16.74 -1.16 20.55
N CYS A 136 17.14 0.01 20.06
CA CYS A 136 18.50 0.51 20.28
C CYS A 136 18.80 0.81 21.77
N PRO A 137 17.92 1.48 22.54
CA PRO A 137 18.17 1.73 23.96
C PRO A 137 18.34 0.44 24.75
N LEU A 138 17.48 -0.56 24.53
CA LEU A 138 17.61 -1.89 25.15
C LEU A 138 18.96 -2.56 24.82
N ILE A 139 19.37 -2.58 23.54
CA ILE A 139 20.65 -3.18 23.12
C ILE A 139 21.84 -2.48 23.78
N VAL A 140 21.87 -1.13 23.77
CA VAL A 140 22.93 -0.34 24.39
C VAL A 140 23.00 -0.62 25.89
N LEU A 141 21.85 -0.70 26.55
CA LEU A 141 21.75 -0.97 27.98
C LEU A 141 22.21 -2.39 28.33
N LEU A 142 21.85 -3.39 27.53
CA LEU A 142 22.36 -4.76 27.66
C LEU A 142 23.89 -4.81 27.53
N LEU A 143 24.46 -4.10 26.55
CA LEU A 143 25.91 -4.04 26.34
C LEU A 143 26.64 -3.37 27.50
N LYS A 144 26.11 -2.27 28.05
CA LYS A 144 26.73 -1.52 29.15
C LYS A 144 26.68 -2.26 30.50
N ASN A 145 25.58 -2.93 30.82
CA ASN A 145 25.40 -3.58 32.13
C ASN A 145 26.15 -4.92 32.17
N LYS A 146 27.21 -5.04 32.97
CA LYS A 146 28.08 -6.24 33.01
C LYS A 146 27.69 -7.27 34.07
N ASP A 147 26.83 -6.88 34.99
CA ASP A 147 26.62 -7.53 36.29
C ASP A 147 25.18 -8.03 36.52
N LYS A 148 24.20 -7.60 35.71
CA LYS A 148 22.77 -7.95 35.90
C LYS A 148 22.34 -9.31 35.33
N LEU A 149 23.12 -9.84 34.40
CA LEU A 149 22.86 -11.12 33.73
C LEU A 149 24.15 -11.92 33.70
N ASP A 150 24.05 -13.24 33.74
CA ASP A 150 25.20 -14.09 33.48
C ASP A 150 25.74 -13.84 32.06
N LYS A 151 27.05 -14.02 31.88
CA LYS A 151 27.72 -13.68 30.61
C LYS A 151 27.09 -14.40 29.41
N LYS A 152 26.65 -15.65 29.56
CA LYS A 152 26.08 -16.43 28.45
C LYS A 152 24.70 -15.90 28.08
N THR A 153 23.81 -15.71 29.06
CA THR A 153 22.47 -15.16 28.84
C THR A 153 22.53 -13.76 28.27
N LYS A 154 23.41 -12.89 28.79
CA LYS A 154 23.59 -11.55 28.24
C LYS A 154 23.94 -11.59 26.75
N VAL A 155 24.89 -12.44 26.37
CA VAL A 155 25.27 -12.61 24.95
C VAL A 155 24.08 -13.08 24.13
N ILE A 156 23.35 -14.11 24.59
CA ILE A 156 22.19 -14.66 23.89
C ILE A 156 21.11 -13.58 23.70
N VAL A 157 20.68 -12.90 24.77
CA VAL A 157 19.63 -11.88 24.70
C VAL A 157 20.05 -10.69 23.84
N THR A 158 21.31 -10.26 23.93
CA THR A 158 21.83 -9.16 23.08
C THR A 158 21.84 -9.54 21.61
N VAL A 159 22.25 -10.76 21.27
CA VAL A 159 22.22 -11.26 19.88
C VAL A 159 20.78 -11.35 19.38
N ILE A 160 19.84 -11.87 20.18
CA ILE A 160 18.42 -11.92 19.82
C ILE A 160 17.88 -10.51 19.57
N ALA A 161 18.16 -9.54 20.45
CA ALA A 161 17.74 -8.16 20.28
C ALA A 161 18.34 -7.52 19.01
N ALA A 162 19.62 -7.76 18.72
CA ALA A 162 20.27 -7.26 17.52
C ALA A 162 19.66 -7.85 16.23
N VAL A 163 19.39 -9.15 16.21
CA VAL A 163 18.69 -9.81 15.09
C VAL A 163 17.27 -9.27 14.95
N ALA A 164 16.55 -9.06 16.06
CA ALA A 164 15.22 -8.48 16.07
C ALA A 164 15.22 -7.06 15.47
N LEU A 165 16.19 -6.21 15.82
CA LEU A 165 16.35 -4.88 15.22
C LEU A 165 16.58 -4.96 13.70
N LEU A 166 17.42 -5.86 13.23
CA LEU A 166 17.67 -6.04 11.79
C LEU A 166 16.40 -6.47 11.05
N VAL A 167 15.67 -7.45 11.60
CA VAL A 167 14.39 -7.92 11.03
C VAL A 167 13.35 -6.82 11.05
N ALA A 168 13.19 -6.12 12.18
CA ALA A 168 12.26 -5.00 12.33
C ALA A 168 12.58 -3.90 11.32
N GLY A 169 13.85 -3.53 11.16
CA GLY A 169 14.30 -2.54 10.19
C GLY A 169 13.98 -2.96 8.75
N ALA A 170 14.39 -4.16 8.35
CA ALA A 170 14.16 -4.69 7.01
C ALA A 170 12.66 -4.77 6.65
N CYS A 171 11.82 -5.20 7.61
CA CYS A 171 10.37 -5.25 7.47
C CYS A 171 9.72 -3.86 7.49
N SER A 172 10.36 -2.85 8.08
CA SER A 172 9.79 -1.51 8.26
C SER A 172 10.17 -0.52 7.17
N ILE A 173 11.20 -0.79 6.38
CA ILE A 173 11.57 0.04 5.21
C ILE A 173 10.42 0.06 4.20
N ASP A 174 10.02 1.25 3.77
CA ASP A 174 9.14 1.41 2.61
C ASP A 174 10.00 1.50 1.35
N TYR A 175 10.07 0.39 0.60
CA TYR A 175 10.89 0.28 -0.61
C TYR A 175 10.28 0.98 -1.82
N ASP A 176 9.01 1.36 -1.71
CA ASP A 176 8.23 1.95 -2.78
C ASP A 176 7.42 3.15 -2.24
N PRO A 177 8.10 4.24 -1.83
CA PRO A 177 7.42 5.38 -1.24
C PRO A 177 6.68 6.18 -2.32
N VAL A 178 5.36 6.30 -2.15
CA VAL A 178 4.49 7.10 -3.02
C VAL A 178 4.44 8.55 -2.54
N SER A 179 4.47 9.51 -3.46
CA SER A 179 4.31 10.93 -3.19
C SER A 179 3.00 11.50 -3.73
N GLN A 180 2.62 12.69 -3.25
CA GLN A 180 1.44 13.39 -3.75
C GLN A 180 1.63 13.83 -5.20
N GLU A 181 2.86 14.20 -5.54
CA GLU A 181 3.26 14.65 -6.87
C GLU A 181 3.16 13.51 -7.89
N SER A 182 3.68 12.32 -7.57
CA SER A 182 3.58 11.16 -8.48
C SER A 182 2.15 10.65 -8.65
N LEU A 183 1.33 10.70 -7.59
CA LEU A 183 -0.11 10.40 -7.70
C LEU A 183 -0.83 11.43 -8.57
N ALA A 184 -0.54 12.73 -8.39
CA ALA A 184 -1.15 13.78 -9.19
C ALA A 184 -0.76 13.68 -10.68
N GLU A 185 0.50 13.36 -10.97
CA GLU A 185 1.00 13.11 -12.32
C GLU A 185 0.30 11.90 -12.95
N ALA A 186 0.29 10.75 -12.27
CA ALA A 186 -0.39 9.55 -12.75
C ALA A 186 -1.89 9.79 -12.99
N LYS A 187 -2.53 10.61 -12.15
CA LYS A 187 -3.94 10.98 -12.33
C LYS A 187 -4.17 11.82 -13.59
N SER A 188 -3.29 12.77 -13.87
CA SER A 188 -3.34 13.56 -15.10
C SER A 188 -3.17 12.66 -16.32
N GLU A 189 -2.19 11.75 -16.30
CA GLU A 189 -1.91 10.84 -17.42
C GLU A 189 -3.05 9.89 -17.70
N VAL A 190 -3.62 9.28 -16.65
CA VAL A 190 -4.78 8.40 -16.79
C VAL A 190 -5.96 9.16 -17.38
N SER A 191 -6.20 10.41 -16.97
CA SER A 191 -7.31 11.22 -17.53
C SER A 191 -7.13 11.60 -18.99
N GLU A 192 -5.90 11.57 -19.53
CA GLU A 192 -5.63 11.74 -20.96
C GLU A 192 -5.78 10.43 -21.75
N LEU A 193 -5.66 9.29 -21.08
CA LEU A 193 -5.65 7.97 -21.71
C LEU A 193 -6.99 7.24 -21.62
N THR A 194 -7.82 7.55 -20.62
CA THR A 194 -9.13 6.92 -20.39
C THR A 194 -10.21 7.96 -20.14
N ASP A 195 -11.33 7.85 -20.87
CA ASP A 195 -12.46 8.76 -20.77
C ASP A 195 -13.15 8.73 -19.39
N ASP A 196 -13.09 7.58 -18.72
CA ASP A 196 -13.74 7.32 -17.43
C ASP A 196 -12.77 7.32 -16.23
N GLY A 197 -11.47 7.48 -16.48
CA GLY A 197 -10.42 7.43 -15.46
C GLY A 197 -10.22 6.05 -14.82
N THR A 198 -10.77 4.99 -15.41
CA THR A 198 -10.64 3.62 -14.89
C THR A 198 -9.27 3.04 -15.25
N VAL A 199 -8.65 2.34 -14.30
CA VAL A 199 -7.43 1.56 -14.53
C VAL A 199 -7.61 0.12 -14.05
N TYR A 200 -6.81 -0.77 -14.63
CA TYR A 200 -6.82 -2.20 -14.39
C TYR A 200 -5.50 -2.66 -13.78
N TRP A 201 -5.55 -3.66 -12.91
CA TRP A 201 -4.36 -4.28 -12.35
C TRP A 201 -4.59 -5.73 -11.96
N THR A 202 -3.51 -6.46 -11.75
CA THR A 202 -3.57 -7.86 -11.31
C THR A 202 -3.40 -7.98 -9.79
N ARG A 203 -3.77 -9.13 -9.23
CA ARG A 203 -3.68 -9.40 -7.78
C ARG A 203 -2.29 -9.21 -7.20
N TYR A 204 -1.24 -9.56 -7.96
CA TYR A 204 0.15 -9.59 -7.48
C TYR A 204 1.11 -8.72 -8.31
N GLY A 205 0.65 -8.12 -9.41
CA GLY A 205 1.46 -7.19 -10.19
C GLY A 205 1.78 -5.92 -9.42
N ARG A 206 2.75 -5.14 -9.91
CA ARG A 206 2.99 -3.76 -9.43
C ARG A 206 2.42 -2.72 -10.37
N SER A 207 2.19 -3.09 -11.63
CA SER A 207 1.80 -2.14 -12.65
C SER A 207 0.28 -1.94 -12.73
N TYR A 208 -0.15 -0.72 -13.04
CA TYR A 208 -1.51 -0.40 -13.46
C TYR A 208 -1.57 -0.23 -14.98
N HIS A 209 -2.74 -0.50 -15.54
CA HIS A 209 -3.00 -0.53 -16.96
C HIS A 209 -4.20 0.35 -17.29
N CYS A 210 -4.09 1.18 -18.34
CA CYS A 210 -5.22 1.96 -18.85
C CYS A 210 -6.10 1.18 -19.83
N ASP A 211 -5.62 0.01 -20.30
CA ASP A 211 -6.32 -0.84 -21.27
C ASP A 211 -6.46 -2.27 -20.74
N ILE A 212 -7.68 -2.79 -20.73
CA ILE A 212 -8.02 -4.16 -20.32
C ILE A 212 -7.48 -5.23 -21.30
N ASN A 213 -7.31 -4.86 -22.57
CA ASN A 213 -6.77 -5.71 -23.64
C ASN A 213 -5.25 -5.63 -23.73
N CYS A 214 -4.57 -4.88 -22.84
CA CYS A 214 -3.12 -4.82 -22.81
C CYS A 214 -2.51 -6.23 -22.81
N HIS A 215 -1.59 -6.51 -23.74
CA HIS A 215 -1.05 -7.85 -23.95
C HIS A 215 -0.35 -8.42 -22.70
N THR A 216 0.18 -7.57 -21.82
CA THR A 216 0.79 -7.98 -20.54
C THR A 216 -0.25 -8.60 -19.58
N LEU A 217 -1.53 -8.28 -19.77
CA LEU A 217 -2.65 -8.85 -19.02
C LEU A 217 -3.21 -10.13 -19.65
N ALA A 218 -2.74 -10.55 -20.83
CA ALA A 218 -3.31 -11.68 -21.57
C ALA A 218 -3.32 -13.00 -20.76
N ARG A 219 -2.32 -13.19 -19.88
CA ARG A 219 -2.20 -14.40 -19.04
C ARG A 219 -2.99 -14.31 -17.73
N SER A 220 -3.66 -13.20 -17.45
CA SER A 220 -4.38 -12.98 -16.19
C SER A 220 -5.86 -13.30 -16.36
N SER A 221 -6.33 -14.31 -15.64
CA SER A 221 -7.75 -14.68 -15.60
C SER A 221 -8.59 -13.77 -14.71
N THR A 222 -7.97 -13.14 -13.70
CA THR A 222 -8.63 -12.21 -12.77
C THR A 222 -7.95 -10.85 -12.79
N LEU A 223 -8.73 -9.81 -13.12
CA LEU A 223 -8.32 -8.42 -13.10
C LEU A 223 -9.10 -7.66 -12.03
N TYR A 224 -8.49 -6.60 -11.53
CA TYR A 224 -9.14 -5.62 -10.68
C TYR A 224 -9.30 -4.33 -11.45
N GLU A 225 -10.42 -3.65 -11.28
CA GLU A 225 -10.68 -2.33 -11.87
C GLU A 225 -11.03 -1.31 -10.80
N GLY A 226 -10.64 -0.05 -11.01
CA GLY A 226 -10.94 1.05 -10.10
C GLY A 226 -10.24 2.33 -10.52
N THR A 227 -10.19 3.31 -9.62
CA THR A 227 -9.50 4.58 -9.90
C THR A 227 -7.99 4.46 -9.70
N ILE A 228 -7.22 5.43 -10.21
CA ILE A 228 -5.77 5.48 -10.00
C ILE A 228 -5.41 5.57 -8.50
N GLU A 229 -6.23 6.25 -7.69
CA GLU A 229 -6.03 6.32 -6.25
C GLU A 229 -6.22 4.95 -5.57
N GLU A 230 -7.16 4.14 -6.07
CA GLU A 230 -7.38 2.78 -5.59
C GLU A 230 -6.24 1.85 -6.00
N ALA A 231 -5.70 2.03 -7.21
CA ALA A 231 -4.51 1.33 -7.69
C ALA A 231 -3.31 1.66 -6.79
N PHE A 232 -3.03 2.94 -6.55
CA PHE A 232 -1.94 3.39 -5.67
C PHE A 232 -2.12 2.88 -4.24
N ALA A 233 -3.33 2.95 -3.69
CA ALA A 233 -3.66 2.39 -2.37
C ALA A 233 -3.46 0.86 -2.29
N ALA A 234 -3.60 0.15 -3.41
CA ALA A 234 -3.34 -1.27 -3.56
C ALA A 234 -1.85 -1.61 -3.81
N ARG A 235 -0.95 -0.61 -3.83
CA ARG A 235 0.45 -0.71 -4.26
C ARG A 235 0.59 -1.07 -5.74
N ARG A 236 -0.20 -0.43 -6.58
CA ARG A 236 -0.15 -0.50 -8.05
C ARG A 236 0.15 0.89 -8.58
N ASN A 237 1.37 1.32 -8.36
CA ASN A 237 1.87 2.69 -8.61
C ASN A 237 2.86 2.75 -9.78
N ASP A 238 3.18 1.61 -10.38
CA ASP A 238 4.05 1.51 -11.55
C ASP A 238 3.20 1.61 -12.83
N PRO A 239 3.43 2.57 -13.73
CA PRO A 239 2.71 2.62 -14.99
C PRO A 239 3.16 1.45 -15.89
N CYS A 240 2.22 0.74 -16.52
CA CYS A 240 2.59 -0.24 -17.53
C CYS A 240 3.22 0.44 -18.76
N ASP A 241 4.44 0.03 -19.11
CA ASP A 241 5.23 0.56 -20.24
C ASP A 241 4.47 0.64 -21.58
N TYR A 242 3.48 -0.22 -21.80
CA TYR A 242 2.78 -0.31 -23.09
C TYR A 242 1.48 0.49 -23.14
N CYS A 243 0.71 0.53 -22.06
CA CYS A 243 -0.64 1.13 -22.08
C CYS A 243 -0.78 2.37 -21.22
N ALA A 244 0.08 2.57 -20.22
CA ALA A 244 0.01 3.69 -19.27
C ALA A 244 1.27 4.57 -19.29
N GLY A 245 2.47 3.98 -19.33
CA GLY A 245 3.76 4.70 -19.33
C GLY A 245 4.22 5.14 -20.72
N GLY A 246 3.52 4.74 -21.79
CA GLY A 246 3.89 4.99 -23.18
C GLY A 246 3.62 6.41 -23.67
N ARG A 247 3.77 7.46 -22.84
CA ARG A 247 3.51 8.85 -23.23
C ARG A 247 4.29 9.21 -24.50
N GLU A 248 5.58 8.86 -24.57
CA GLU A 248 6.42 9.11 -25.76
C GLU A 248 6.00 8.29 -26.99
N ALA A 249 5.62 7.03 -26.79
CA ALA A 249 5.19 6.14 -27.88
C ALA A 249 3.82 6.57 -28.45
N LYS A 250 2.84 6.89 -27.59
CA LYS A 250 1.51 7.33 -28.02
C LYS A 250 1.48 8.76 -28.57
N LEU A 251 2.32 9.67 -28.05
CA LEU A 251 2.52 10.98 -28.70
C LEU A 251 3.14 10.81 -30.09
N ALA A 252 4.11 9.91 -30.25
CA ALA A 252 4.70 9.63 -31.56
C ALA A 252 3.68 9.03 -32.54
N GLU A 253 2.82 8.10 -32.10
CA GLU A 253 1.75 7.52 -32.91
C GLU A 253 0.67 8.54 -33.31
N ARG A 254 0.21 9.39 -32.38
CA ARG A 254 -0.77 10.45 -32.66
C ARG A 254 -0.22 11.50 -33.63
N ASN A 255 1.01 11.97 -33.39
CA ASN A 255 1.67 12.93 -34.26
C ASN A 255 1.92 12.35 -35.66
N ALA A 256 2.17 11.04 -35.78
CA ALA A 256 2.29 10.34 -37.06
C ALA A 256 0.93 10.20 -37.77
N GLY A 257 -0.16 9.98 -37.03
CA GLY A 257 -1.53 9.96 -37.57
C GLY A 257 -2.00 11.32 -38.08
N GLU A 258 -1.79 12.39 -37.32
CA GLU A 258 -2.13 13.76 -37.72
C GLU A 258 -1.29 14.23 -38.94
N ALA A 259 -0.02 13.81 -39.04
CA ALA A 259 0.81 14.05 -40.21
C ALA A 259 0.30 13.31 -41.46
N ALA A 260 -0.21 12.09 -41.31
CA ALA A 260 -0.80 11.32 -42.41
C ALA A 260 -2.16 11.89 -42.87
N GLU A 261 -2.96 12.44 -41.96
CA GLU A 261 -4.25 13.06 -42.27
C GLU A 261 -4.10 14.44 -42.95
N SER A 262 -3.10 15.23 -42.52
CA SER A 262 -2.77 16.52 -43.16
C SER A 262 -2.24 16.39 -44.59
N THR A 263 -1.56 15.28 -44.92
CA THR A 263 -1.02 15.02 -46.27
C THR A 263 -2.05 14.44 -47.23
N ALA A 264 -3.15 13.88 -46.73
CA ALA A 264 -4.26 13.36 -47.54
C ALA A 264 -5.29 14.43 -47.95
N THR A 265 -5.25 15.62 -47.34
CA THR A 265 -6.21 16.71 -47.59
C THR A 265 -5.69 17.81 -48.52
N ASP A 266 -4.42 17.74 -48.92
CA ASP A 266 -3.73 18.70 -49.79
C ASP A 266 -3.47 18.17 -51.23
N GLU A 267 -4.28 17.22 -51.74
CA GLU A 267 -4.23 16.85 -53.16
C GLU A 267 -5.08 17.86 -53.97
N PRO A 268 -4.49 18.78 -54.76
CA PRO A 268 -5.26 19.71 -55.55
C PRO A 268 -5.96 18.94 -56.68
N ALA A 269 -7.29 19.06 -56.73
CA ALA A 269 -8.10 18.62 -57.86
C ALA A 269 -7.49 19.18 -59.16
N ALA A 270 -6.88 18.31 -59.96
CA ALA A 270 -6.32 18.65 -61.25
C ALA A 270 -7.46 19.15 -62.16
N GLU A 271 -7.35 20.42 -62.52
CA GLU A 271 -8.14 21.13 -63.51
C GLU A 271 -7.98 20.44 -64.87
N THR A 272 -8.98 19.66 -65.28
CA THR A 272 -9.06 19.13 -66.65
C THR A 272 -9.61 20.23 -67.55
N ALA A 273 -8.70 20.93 -68.23
CA ALA A 273 -9.02 21.77 -69.37
C ALA A 273 -8.96 20.92 -70.67
N GLU A 274 -10.11 20.72 -71.29
CA GLU A 274 -10.32 20.69 -72.75
C GLU A 274 -11.75 21.13 -73.09
#